data_AF-A0A959X875-F1
#
_entry.id   AF-A0A959X875-F1
#
_cell.length_a   1.000
_cell.length_b   1.000
_cell.length_c   1.000
_cell.angle_alpha   90.00
_cell.angle_beta   90.00
_cell.angle_gamma   90.00
#
_symmetry.space_group_name_H-M   'P 1'
#
loop_
_entity.id
_entity.type
_entity.pdbx_description
1 polymer ?
#
loop_
_entity_poly.entity_id
_entity_poly.type
_entity_poly.pdbx_seq_one_letter_code
_entity_poly.pdbx_strand_id
1 'polypeptide(L)'
;MRKKLVTAVATVSALALTLTACGNGGGGDNGSAAGGDVTLQMVESLTNPGRTEVIKKLLGEFESANPGIKVNLVSPPSEQADQKIQQMLQSGSGVDVLEVRDLTVGPFSNNGWLYDMAAETKAWDGFAALTDQAKNVAVNADGKSWFIPYGFYGLSLFYRTDMVKEAGFDGAPKSWDDLIEQAAKIQDPAKNRYGYAFRGGKNSAGQLMSILQAWNADNLDVTNAYKVNSGATIFSTPESQTALDRYIELFKTGSPESSVAWGFTEMVEGFTNGSTAFLLQDPEVIAVVKDSSLTEDQWSVATNPVGPTGKAAWPMATAGWGVTEASKHKAEAVKLVQFLSGDPSTTFAKENSLVPIQTAAGEDPFFSEGPWAAYVEMTANPDVWISVEEPRGVAWWTEWMQRSEADLQQVLIGKMSTADLLKGWDQFWTEKWAG
;
A
#
# COMPACT_ATOMS: atom_id res chain seq x y z
N MET A 1 -63.74 40.22 -8.65
CA MET A 1 -62.48 39.73 -9.25
C MET A 1 -62.52 38.21 -9.24
N ARG A 2 -62.58 37.60 -10.43
CA ARG A 2 -63.04 36.22 -10.66
C ARG A 2 -61.90 35.34 -11.22
N LYS A 3 -61.79 34.12 -10.67
CA LYS A 3 -61.02 32.96 -11.17
C LYS A 3 -61.32 32.67 -12.65
N LYS A 4 -60.33 32.14 -13.40
CA LYS A 4 -60.57 31.26 -14.54
C LYS A 4 -59.51 30.15 -14.65
N LEU A 5 -60.01 28.91 -14.63
CA LEU A 5 -59.44 27.71 -15.24
C LEU A 5 -59.55 27.79 -16.78
N VAL A 6 -58.79 26.92 -17.47
CA VAL A 6 -59.13 26.07 -18.67
C VAL A 6 -57.81 25.75 -19.40
N THR A 7 -57.24 24.54 -19.32
CA THR A 7 -57.43 23.32 -20.15
C THR A 7 -56.76 23.34 -21.53
N ALA A 8 -56.05 22.24 -21.79
CA ALA A 8 -55.16 21.86 -22.90
C ALA A 8 -55.74 21.80 -24.32
N VAL A 9 -54.85 21.84 -25.33
CA VAL A 9 -54.92 21.04 -26.58
C VAL A 9 -53.50 20.69 -27.06
N ALA A 10 -53.29 19.42 -27.41
CA ALA A 10 -52.08 18.85 -28.02
C ALA A 10 -52.09 19.00 -29.55
N THR A 11 -50.92 19.04 -30.19
CA THR A 11 -50.82 18.74 -31.63
C THR A 11 -49.49 18.04 -31.92
N VAL A 12 -49.62 16.80 -32.42
CA VAL A 12 -48.56 15.93 -32.94
C VAL A 12 -48.22 16.38 -34.37
N SER A 13 -46.95 16.37 -34.74
CA SER A 13 -46.52 16.43 -36.14
C SER A 13 -45.29 15.55 -36.32
N ALA A 14 -45.49 14.39 -36.94
CA ALA A 14 -44.47 13.50 -37.46
C ALA A 14 -44.21 13.85 -38.94
N LEU A 15 -42.96 13.75 -39.41
CA LEU A 15 -42.47 13.55 -40.79
C LEU A 15 -40.95 13.84 -40.77
N ALA A 16 -40.02 13.15 -41.43
CA ALA A 16 -40.00 11.90 -42.19
C ALA A 16 -38.50 11.49 -42.32
N LEU A 17 -38.24 10.19 -42.37
CA LEU A 17 -36.96 9.57 -42.69
C LEU A 17 -36.53 9.95 -44.12
N THR A 18 -35.24 10.23 -44.33
CA THR A 18 -34.60 10.07 -45.64
C THR A 18 -33.44 9.09 -45.51
N LEU A 19 -33.70 7.85 -45.92
CA LEU A 19 -32.68 6.91 -46.37
C LEU A 19 -32.10 7.46 -47.69
N THR A 20 -30.78 7.62 -47.76
CA THR A 20 -30.07 7.65 -49.04
C THR A 20 -29.38 6.32 -49.21
N ALA A 21 -29.91 5.51 -50.11
CA ALA A 21 -29.34 4.24 -50.55
C ALA A 21 -28.89 4.35 -52.01
N CYS A 22 -27.80 3.64 -52.29
CA CYS A 22 -27.32 3.13 -53.58
C CYS A 22 -26.35 3.98 -54.43
N GLY A 23 -25.12 3.43 -54.52
CA GLY A 23 -24.16 3.60 -55.61
C GLY A 23 -23.09 2.51 -55.53
N ASN A 24 -23.36 1.34 -56.11
CA ASN A 24 -22.53 0.13 -56.10
C ASN A 24 -21.45 0.13 -57.21
N GLY A 25 -20.22 -0.29 -56.90
CA GLY A 25 -19.33 -0.97 -57.87
C GLY A 25 -17.85 -0.60 -57.85
N GLY A 26 -17.00 -1.54 -57.40
CA GLY A 26 -15.67 -1.75 -58.01
C GLY A 26 -14.43 -1.63 -57.12
N GLY A 27 -13.98 -2.78 -56.62
CA GLY A 27 -12.63 -3.19 -56.22
C GLY A 27 -11.47 -2.19 -56.18
N GLY A 28 -10.80 -2.15 -55.03
CA GLY A 28 -9.51 -1.51 -54.83
C GLY A 28 -9.06 -1.63 -53.39
N ASP A 29 -8.70 -2.85 -52.99
CA ASP A 29 -8.15 -3.17 -51.67
C ASP A 29 -6.74 -2.57 -51.56
N ASN A 30 -6.60 -1.55 -50.72
CA ASN A 30 -5.32 -1.04 -50.25
C ASN A 30 -5.55 -0.54 -48.81
N GLY A 31 -5.42 -1.47 -47.87
CA GLY A 31 -5.57 -1.24 -46.44
C GLY A 31 -4.65 -0.12 -45.95
N SER A 32 -5.22 1.05 -45.75
CA SER A 32 -4.72 2.05 -44.80
C SER A 32 -5.49 1.84 -43.50
N ALA A 33 -4.78 1.57 -42.42
CA ALA A 33 -5.34 1.43 -41.09
C ALA A 33 -6.05 2.74 -40.68
N ALA A 34 -7.37 2.75 -40.77
CA ALA A 34 -8.22 3.80 -40.21
C ALA A 34 -8.71 3.33 -38.83
N GLY A 35 -7.87 3.50 -37.80
CA GLY A 35 -8.30 3.50 -36.40
C GLY A 35 -8.50 4.96 -35.99
N GLY A 36 -9.72 5.35 -35.64
CA GLY A 36 -10.00 6.71 -35.16
C GLY A 36 -9.34 7.01 -33.82
N ASP A 37 -9.19 8.28 -33.48
CA ASP A 37 -8.61 8.72 -32.20
C ASP A 37 -9.39 8.13 -31.00
N VAL A 38 -8.67 7.52 -30.06
CA VAL A 38 -9.19 6.94 -28.81
C VAL A 38 -8.87 7.87 -27.65
N THR A 39 -9.85 8.12 -26.77
CA THR A 39 -9.63 8.83 -25.50
C THR A 39 -9.99 7.93 -24.34
N LEU A 40 -8.99 7.52 -23.57
CA LEU A 40 -9.13 6.74 -22.35
C LEU A 40 -9.46 7.64 -21.17
N GLN A 41 -10.43 7.24 -20.36
CA GLN A 41 -10.69 7.86 -19.05
C GLN A 41 -9.93 7.10 -17.97
N MET A 42 -9.03 7.79 -17.28
CA MET A 42 -8.23 7.23 -16.19
C MET A 42 -8.59 7.89 -14.87
N VAL A 43 -8.74 7.13 -13.78
CA VAL A 43 -9.04 7.69 -12.45
C VAL A 43 -7.98 7.26 -11.44
N GLU A 44 -7.40 8.21 -10.69
CA GLU A 44 -6.53 7.91 -9.55
C GLU A 44 -7.30 7.87 -8.22
N SER A 45 -6.80 7.09 -7.26
CA SER A 45 -7.34 6.93 -5.92
C SER A 45 -6.50 7.67 -4.88
N LEU A 46 -5.17 7.53 -4.95
CA LEU A 46 -4.25 8.13 -3.98
C LEU A 46 -3.88 9.57 -4.37
N THR A 47 -4.89 10.41 -4.59
CA THR A 47 -4.71 11.77 -5.14
C THR A 47 -3.87 12.67 -4.24
N ASN A 48 -2.75 13.14 -4.77
CA ASN A 48 -1.91 14.16 -4.16
C ASN A 48 -1.36 15.06 -5.27
N PRO A 49 -1.34 16.40 -5.13
CA PRO A 49 -0.90 17.28 -6.21
C PRO A 49 0.46 16.94 -6.81
N GLY A 50 1.46 16.61 -5.99
CA GLY A 50 2.79 16.23 -6.47
C GLY A 50 2.72 14.94 -7.28
N ARG A 51 2.09 13.91 -6.72
CA ARG A 51 1.86 12.61 -7.38
C ARG A 51 1.09 12.74 -8.70
N THR A 52 0.02 13.52 -8.71
CA THR A 52 -0.82 13.77 -9.89
C THR A 52 0.00 14.39 -11.02
N GLU A 53 0.93 15.30 -10.73
CA GLU A 53 1.83 15.85 -11.75
C GLU A 53 2.80 14.81 -12.30
N VAL A 54 3.30 13.88 -11.47
CA VAL A 54 4.09 12.73 -11.96
C VAL A 54 3.26 11.87 -12.91
N ILE A 55 2.01 11.54 -12.55
CA ILE A 55 1.11 10.75 -13.41
C ILE A 55 0.92 11.47 -14.74
N LYS A 56 0.58 12.76 -14.74
CA LYS A 56 0.38 13.55 -15.97
C LYS A 56 1.62 13.56 -16.87
N LYS A 57 2.82 13.69 -16.29
CA LYS A 57 4.09 13.59 -17.03
C LYS A 57 4.21 12.25 -17.74
N LEU A 58 4.01 11.13 -17.02
CA LEU A 58 4.09 9.79 -17.59
C LEU A 58 3.00 9.55 -18.65
N LEU A 59 1.79 10.09 -18.45
CA LEU A 59 0.72 10.04 -19.47
C LEU A 59 1.12 10.81 -20.74
N GLY A 60 1.78 11.96 -20.61
CA GLY A 60 2.30 12.70 -21.77
C GLY A 60 3.36 11.91 -22.57
N GLU A 61 4.21 11.15 -21.87
CA GLU A 61 5.18 10.24 -22.52
C GLU A 61 4.46 9.10 -23.26
N PHE A 62 3.45 8.49 -22.64
CA PHE A 62 2.61 7.48 -23.27
C PHE A 62 1.92 8.00 -24.54
N GLU A 63 1.25 9.15 -24.47
CA GLU A 63 0.56 9.75 -25.61
C GLU A 63 1.52 10.08 -26.75
N SER A 64 2.74 10.51 -26.43
CA SER A 64 3.78 10.80 -27.43
C SER A 64 4.26 9.54 -28.14
N ALA A 65 4.39 8.42 -27.41
CA ALA A 65 4.75 7.11 -27.97
C ALA A 65 3.58 6.42 -28.71
N ASN A 66 2.34 6.89 -28.52
CA ASN A 66 1.13 6.28 -29.06
C ASN A 66 0.22 7.31 -29.74
N PRO A 67 0.62 7.82 -30.92
CA PRO A 67 -0.24 8.74 -31.68
C PRO A 67 -1.62 8.15 -31.92
N GLY A 68 -2.66 8.95 -31.68
CA GLY A 68 -4.06 8.53 -31.78
C GLY A 68 -4.68 8.02 -30.47
N ILE A 69 -3.91 7.91 -29.38
CA ILE A 69 -4.44 7.62 -28.04
C ILE A 69 -4.24 8.84 -27.13
N LYS A 70 -5.30 9.27 -26.47
CA LYS A 70 -5.31 10.31 -25.43
C LYS A 70 -5.78 9.76 -24.10
N VAL A 71 -5.29 10.32 -23.00
CA VAL A 71 -5.66 9.92 -21.64
C VAL A 71 -6.15 11.13 -20.87
N ASN A 72 -7.40 11.09 -20.44
CA ASN A 72 -7.95 12.08 -19.53
C ASN A 72 -7.87 11.56 -18.09
N LEU A 73 -7.03 12.18 -17.26
CA LEU A 73 -6.91 11.85 -15.85
C LEU A 73 -7.96 12.58 -15.02
N VAL A 74 -8.71 11.81 -14.23
CA VAL A 74 -9.64 12.30 -13.21
C VAL A 74 -9.00 12.07 -11.84
N SER A 75 -8.86 13.15 -11.07
CA SER A 75 -8.20 13.16 -9.77
C SER A 75 -9.15 13.67 -8.67
N PRO A 76 -10.04 12.81 -8.12
CA PRO A 76 -10.92 13.20 -7.02
C PRO A 76 -10.12 13.50 -5.74
N PRO A 77 -10.64 14.26 -4.76
CA PRO A 77 -10.00 14.39 -3.46
C PRO A 77 -9.74 13.02 -2.81
N SER A 78 -8.53 12.79 -2.26
CA SER A 78 -8.09 11.47 -1.80
C SER A 78 -9.09 10.78 -0.85
N GLU A 79 -9.63 11.50 0.13
CA GLU A 79 -10.61 10.97 1.09
C GLU A 79 -11.90 10.43 0.44
N GLN A 80 -12.21 10.86 -0.78
CA GLN A 80 -13.43 10.51 -1.50
C GLN A 80 -13.14 9.68 -2.76
N ALA A 81 -11.87 9.44 -3.10
CA ALA A 81 -11.49 8.93 -4.40
C ALA A 81 -11.94 7.49 -4.61
N ASP A 82 -11.72 6.59 -3.64
CA ASP A 82 -12.20 5.20 -3.72
C ASP A 82 -13.74 5.13 -3.81
N GLN A 83 -14.44 5.96 -3.03
CA GLN A 83 -15.90 6.03 -3.10
C GLN A 83 -16.37 6.54 -4.47
N LYS A 84 -15.67 7.52 -5.04
CA LYS A 84 -15.97 8.07 -6.36
C LYS A 84 -15.72 7.03 -7.45
N ILE A 85 -14.61 6.31 -7.41
CA ILE A 85 -14.28 5.19 -8.30
C ILE A 85 -15.39 4.14 -8.22
N GLN A 86 -15.76 3.72 -7.01
CA GLN A 86 -16.83 2.74 -6.80
C GLN A 86 -18.17 3.18 -7.44
N GLN A 87 -18.56 4.46 -7.28
CA GLN A 87 -19.76 4.99 -7.91
C GLN A 87 -19.68 4.98 -9.44
N MET A 88 -18.50 5.28 -10.01
CA MET A 88 -18.29 5.24 -11.45
C MET A 88 -18.39 3.81 -11.98
N LEU A 89 -17.79 2.83 -11.28
CA LEU A 89 -17.89 1.40 -11.61
C LEU A 89 -19.34 0.91 -11.56
N GLN A 90 -20.10 1.27 -10.52
CA GLN A 90 -21.53 0.94 -10.39
C GLN A 90 -22.39 1.50 -11.54
N SER A 91 -22.00 2.65 -12.09
CA SER A 91 -22.71 3.25 -13.24
C SER A 91 -22.45 2.55 -14.57
N GLY A 92 -21.43 1.68 -14.63
CA GLY A 92 -21.11 0.84 -15.78
C GLY A 92 -20.58 1.59 -17.01
N SER A 93 -20.17 2.86 -16.87
CA SER A 93 -19.54 3.62 -17.96
C SER A 93 -18.68 4.77 -17.44
N GLY A 94 -17.71 5.24 -18.24
CA GLY A 94 -16.95 6.46 -17.97
C GLY A 94 -15.59 6.29 -17.29
N VAL A 95 -15.10 5.04 -17.15
CA VAL A 95 -13.74 4.74 -16.68
C VAL A 95 -13.19 3.59 -17.50
N ASP A 96 -12.00 3.77 -18.09
CA ASP A 96 -11.29 2.73 -18.83
C ASP A 96 -10.17 2.13 -17.98
N VAL A 97 -9.38 3.00 -17.33
CA VAL A 97 -8.27 2.65 -16.45
C VAL A 97 -8.51 3.25 -15.06
N LEU A 98 -8.17 2.51 -14.02
CA LEU A 98 -8.29 3.00 -12.65
C LEU A 98 -7.12 2.56 -11.79
N GLU A 99 -6.82 3.38 -10.80
CA GLU A 99 -6.00 2.95 -9.69
C GLU A 99 -6.75 1.91 -8.86
N VAL A 100 -6.17 0.72 -8.73
CA VAL A 100 -6.66 -0.36 -7.89
C VAL A 100 -5.70 -0.50 -6.72
N ARG A 101 -6.25 -0.69 -5.52
CA ARG A 101 -5.51 -0.83 -4.27
C ARG A 101 -5.69 -2.24 -3.72
N ASP A 102 -4.76 -2.65 -2.87
CA ASP A 102 -4.87 -3.82 -1.99
C ASP A 102 -6.27 -3.94 -1.33
N LEU A 103 -6.82 -2.83 -0.83
CA LEU A 103 -8.12 -2.82 -0.16
C LEU A 103 -9.34 -2.74 -1.09
N THR A 104 -9.16 -2.33 -2.35
CA THR A 104 -10.27 -2.20 -3.31
C THR A 104 -10.35 -3.33 -4.32
N VAL A 105 -9.25 -4.05 -4.57
CA VAL A 105 -9.20 -5.13 -5.57
C VAL A 105 -10.26 -6.20 -5.30
N GLY A 106 -10.37 -6.68 -4.05
CA GLY A 106 -11.34 -7.70 -3.65
C GLY A 106 -12.80 -7.31 -3.93
N PRO A 107 -13.32 -6.21 -3.35
CA PRO A 107 -14.69 -5.79 -3.63
C PRO A 107 -14.93 -5.44 -5.11
N PHE A 108 -13.95 -4.89 -5.83
CA PHE A 108 -14.14 -4.53 -7.24
C PHE A 108 -14.14 -5.76 -8.17
N SER A 109 -13.24 -6.74 -7.95
CA SER A 109 -13.21 -7.99 -8.71
C SER A 109 -14.43 -8.86 -8.42
N ASN A 110 -14.86 -8.96 -7.15
CA ASN A 110 -16.03 -9.76 -6.74
C ASN A 110 -17.35 -9.25 -7.36
N ASN A 111 -17.45 -7.94 -7.63
CA ASN A 111 -18.59 -7.36 -8.33
C ASN A 111 -18.47 -7.41 -9.87
N GLY A 112 -17.39 -8.01 -10.40
CA GLY A 112 -17.16 -8.13 -11.84
C GLY A 112 -16.83 -6.80 -12.52
N TRP A 113 -16.28 -5.82 -11.79
CA TRP A 113 -15.98 -4.49 -12.34
C TRP A 113 -14.60 -4.37 -12.95
N LEU A 114 -13.67 -5.25 -12.60
CA LEU A 114 -12.31 -5.28 -13.12
C LEU A 114 -12.20 -6.31 -14.26
N TYR A 115 -11.49 -5.93 -15.33
CA TYR A 115 -11.13 -6.83 -16.42
C TYR A 115 -9.96 -7.70 -15.99
N ASP A 116 -10.05 -9.01 -16.26
CA ASP A 116 -8.96 -9.96 -16.00
C ASP A 116 -7.93 -9.90 -17.13
N MET A 117 -6.82 -9.22 -16.88
CA MET A 117 -5.72 -9.00 -17.84
C MET A 117 -4.71 -10.15 -17.86
N ALA A 118 -5.00 -11.31 -17.27
CA ALA A 118 -3.95 -12.32 -17.02
C ALA A 118 -3.26 -12.81 -18.29
N ALA A 119 -3.98 -12.89 -19.41
CA ALA A 119 -3.40 -13.29 -20.69
C ALA A 119 -2.42 -12.22 -21.21
N GLU A 120 -2.83 -10.96 -21.17
CA GLU A 120 -2.05 -9.82 -21.63
C GLU A 120 -0.85 -9.55 -20.71
N THR A 121 -1.03 -9.64 -19.39
CA THR A 121 0.03 -9.46 -18.40
C THR A 121 1.12 -10.52 -18.57
N LYS A 122 0.75 -11.81 -18.75
CA LYS A 122 1.75 -12.88 -18.93
C LYS A 122 2.44 -12.83 -20.29
N ALA A 123 1.80 -12.26 -21.31
CA ALA A 123 2.36 -12.10 -22.65
C ALA A 123 3.21 -10.82 -22.81
N TRP A 124 3.17 -9.92 -21.84
CA TRP A 124 3.93 -8.68 -21.86
C TRP A 124 5.39 -8.91 -21.46
N ASP A 125 6.32 -8.47 -22.32
CA ASP A 125 7.77 -8.62 -22.08
C ASP A 125 8.22 -8.04 -20.72
N GLY A 126 7.58 -6.96 -20.27
CA GLY A 126 7.92 -6.34 -18.98
C GLY A 126 7.53 -7.17 -17.76
N PHE A 127 6.65 -8.18 -17.89
CA PHE A 127 6.30 -9.06 -16.78
C PHE A 127 7.51 -9.85 -16.26
N ALA A 128 8.42 -10.27 -17.15
CA ALA A 128 9.64 -10.98 -16.77
C ALA A 128 10.59 -10.09 -15.96
N ALA A 129 10.61 -8.78 -16.24
CA ALA A 129 11.45 -7.78 -15.59
C ALA A 129 10.96 -7.39 -14.18
N LEU A 130 9.72 -7.73 -13.83
CA LEU A 130 9.17 -7.50 -12.48
C LEU A 130 9.88 -8.34 -11.42
N THR A 131 9.97 -7.82 -10.19
CA THR A 131 10.35 -8.60 -9.01
C THR A 131 9.36 -9.73 -8.77
N ASP A 132 9.78 -10.80 -8.11
CA ASP A 132 8.88 -11.93 -7.83
C ASP A 132 7.67 -11.52 -6.99
N GLN A 133 7.88 -10.57 -6.07
CA GLN A 133 6.81 -9.93 -5.32
C GLN A 133 5.79 -9.24 -6.24
N ALA A 134 6.26 -8.46 -7.22
CA ALA A 134 5.39 -7.78 -8.17
C ALA A 134 4.68 -8.76 -9.12
N LYS A 135 5.32 -9.87 -9.50
CA LYS A 135 4.67 -10.94 -10.28
C LYS A 135 3.53 -11.59 -9.50
N ASN A 136 3.72 -11.88 -8.21
CA ASN A 136 2.71 -12.48 -7.35
C ASN A 136 1.49 -11.59 -7.11
N VAL A 137 1.68 -10.26 -7.13
CA VAL A 137 0.56 -9.30 -7.05
C VAL A 137 -0.10 -9.11 -8.41
N ALA A 138 0.69 -8.99 -9.48
CA ALA A 138 0.18 -8.81 -10.84
C ALA A 138 -0.62 -10.02 -11.33
N VAL A 139 -0.26 -11.24 -10.90
CA VAL A 139 -1.01 -12.47 -11.15
C VAL A 139 -1.21 -13.18 -9.82
N ASN A 140 -2.45 -13.13 -9.31
CA ASN A 140 -2.79 -13.71 -8.02
C ASN A 140 -2.76 -15.25 -8.04
N ALA A 141 -2.96 -15.87 -6.87
CA ALA A 141 -2.95 -17.33 -6.71
C ALA A 141 -4.00 -18.07 -7.57
N ASP A 142 -5.13 -17.42 -7.91
CA ASP A 142 -6.16 -17.96 -8.81
C ASP A 142 -5.79 -17.79 -10.31
N GLY A 143 -4.61 -17.24 -10.58
CA GLY A 143 -4.10 -16.97 -11.92
C GLY A 143 -4.72 -15.74 -12.61
N LYS A 144 -5.42 -14.88 -11.86
CA LYS A 144 -6.10 -13.66 -12.32
C LYS A 144 -5.19 -12.44 -12.24
N SER A 145 -5.37 -11.48 -13.15
CA SER A 145 -4.65 -10.21 -13.13
C SER A 145 -5.63 -9.05 -13.14
N TRP A 146 -5.93 -8.50 -11.97
CA TRP A 146 -6.88 -7.40 -11.80
C TRP A 146 -6.23 -6.02 -11.93
N PHE A 147 -4.94 -5.93 -11.63
CA PHE A 147 -4.11 -4.75 -11.79
C PHE A 147 -2.63 -5.18 -11.84
N ILE A 148 -1.75 -4.30 -12.32
CA ILE A 148 -0.30 -4.45 -12.19
C ILE A 148 0.17 -3.39 -11.17
N PRO A 149 0.90 -3.76 -10.10
CA PRO A 149 1.35 -2.81 -9.09
C PRO A 149 2.32 -1.79 -9.71
N TYR A 150 2.34 -0.55 -9.23
CA TYR A 150 3.36 0.43 -9.63
C TYR A 150 4.50 0.56 -8.60
N GLY A 151 4.34 -0.05 -7.43
CA GLY A 151 5.22 0.13 -6.28
C GLY A 151 4.59 -0.39 -5.01
N PHE A 152 5.41 -0.58 -3.98
CA PHE A 152 4.97 -1.05 -2.68
C PHE A 152 5.22 -0.01 -1.59
N TYR A 153 4.36 -0.05 -0.58
CA TYR A 153 4.51 0.67 0.68
C TYR A 153 4.87 -0.34 1.75
N GLY A 154 5.94 -0.08 2.50
CA GLY A 154 6.37 -0.97 3.55
C GLY A 154 7.12 -0.29 4.67
N LEU A 155 6.99 -0.86 5.86
CA LEU A 155 7.79 -0.44 7.00
C LEU A 155 9.24 -0.86 6.78
N SER A 156 10.16 -0.04 7.30
CA SER A 156 11.57 -0.39 7.45
C SER A 156 12.14 0.30 8.69
N LEU A 157 13.27 -0.20 9.19
CA LEU A 157 13.86 0.29 10.43
C LEU A 157 14.84 1.43 10.13
N PHE A 158 14.39 2.66 10.35
CA PHE A 158 15.29 3.81 10.40
C PHE A 158 16.12 3.74 11.68
N TYR A 159 17.41 4.02 11.57
CA TYR A 159 18.31 4.02 12.72
C TYR A 159 19.35 5.14 12.65
N ARG A 160 19.75 5.61 13.83
CA ARG A 160 20.83 6.58 14.04
C ARG A 160 22.18 5.88 14.09
N THR A 161 22.90 5.90 12.97
CA THR A 161 24.20 5.24 12.81
C THR A 161 25.23 5.74 13.83
N ASP A 162 25.20 7.03 14.15
CA ASP A 162 26.07 7.66 15.13
C ASP A 162 25.78 7.20 16.56
N MET A 163 24.49 7.10 16.94
CA MET A 163 24.08 6.61 18.26
C MET A 163 24.34 5.11 18.44
N VAL A 164 24.10 4.32 17.40
CA VAL A 164 24.41 2.87 17.37
C VAL A 164 25.90 2.63 17.55
N LYS A 165 26.73 3.37 16.81
CA LYS A 165 28.19 3.30 16.91
C LYS A 165 28.71 3.79 18.26
N GLU A 166 28.16 4.87 18.80
CA GLU A 166 28.49 5.39 20.14
C GLU A 166 28.22 4.35 21.23
N ALA A 167 27.14 3.57 21.08
CA ALA A 167 26.79 2.48 21.99
C ALA A 167 27.64 1.21 21.81
N GLY A 168 28.53 1.17 20.81
CA GLY A 168 29.49 0.09 20.58
C GLY A 168 28.98 -1.03 19.67
N PHE A 169 27.93 -0.80 18.89
CA PHE A 169 27.43 -1.76 17.91
C PHE A 169 27.97 -1.45 16.50
N ASP A 170 28.17 -2.50 15.71
CA ASP A 170 28.74 -2.42 14.36
C ASP A 170 27.72 -2.04 13.29
N GLY A 171 26.42 -2.01 13.62
CA GLY A 171 25.34 -1.67 12.70
C GLY A 171 23.96 -1.86 13.31
N ALA A 172 22.94 -1.67 12.47
CA ALA A 172 21.54 -1.82 12.86
C ALA A 172 21.22 -3.22 13.42
N PRO A 173 20.19 -3.32 14.30
CA PRO A 173 19.71 -4.61 14.78
C PRO A 173 19.11 -5.43 13.63
N LYS A 174 19.34 -6.74 13.64
CA LYS A 174 18.83 -7.65 12.60
C LYS A 174 17.56 -8.37 13.02
N SER A 175 17.43 -8.62 14.33
CA SER A 175 16.25 -9.20 14.94
C SER A 175 15.56 -8.22 15.89
N TRP A 176 14.31 -8.51 16.24
CA TRP A 176 13.62 -7.75 17.28
C TRP A 176 14.31 -7.88 18.65
N ASP A 177 14.95 -9.01 18.94
CA ASP A 177 15.73 -9.17 20.17
C ASP A 177 16.98 -8.28 20.16
N ASP A 178 17.68 -8.18 19.01
CA ASP A 178 18.78 -7.23 18.84
C ASP A 178 18.27 -5.79 19.01
N LEU A 179 17.09 -5.47 18.46
CA LEU A 179 16.51 -4.13 18.57
C LEU A 179 16.24 -3.77 20.02
N ILE A 180 15.67 -4.69 20.81
CA ILE A 180 15.43 -4.49 22.24
C ILE A 180 16.75 -4.29 22.98
N GLU A 181 17.76 -5.12 22.71
CA GLU A 181 19.09 -4.99 23.32
C GLU A 181 19.75 -3.65 23.01
N GLN A 182 19.83 -3.29 21.72
CA GLN A 182 20.45 -2.04 21.29
C GLN A 182 19.68 -0.83 21.82
N ALA A 183 18.35 -0.86 21.77
CA ALA A 183 17.51 0.23 22.27
C ALA A 183 17.72 0.44 23.78
N ALA A 184 17.71 -0.64 24.57
CA ALA A 184 17.97 -0.57 26.01
C ALA A 184 19.40 -0.07 26.32
N LYS A 185 20.39 -0.42 25.50
CA LYS A 185 21.77 0.04 25.66
C LYS A 185 21.96 1.52 25.35
N ILE A 186 21.25 2.04 24.36
CA ILE A 186 21.32 3.45 23.93
C ILE A 186 20.53 4.39 24.86
N GLN A 187 19.50 3.86 25.54
CA GLN A 187 18.66 4.59 26.48
C GLN A 187 19.48 5.35 27.54
N ASP A 188 19.36 6.68 27.57
CA ASP A 188 19.94 7.58 28.57
C ASP A 188 18.97 8.76 28.81
N PRO A 189 17.94 8.58 29.67
CA PRO A 189 16.91 9.59 29.89
C PRO A 189 17.47 10.89 30.49
N ALA A 190 18.61 10.83 31.18
CA ALA A 190 19.28 12.01 31.72
C ALA A 190 19.80 12.96 30.63
N LYS A 191 20.00 12.43 29.41
CA LYS A 191 20.37 13.21 28.21
C LYS A 191 19.21 13.38 27.24
N ASN A 192 17.98 13.06 27.63
CA ASN A 192 16.82 13.01 26.74
C ASN A 192 17.09 12.13 25.50
N ARG A 193 17.78 11.01 25.72
CA ARG A 193 18.18 10.06 24.68
C ARG A 193 17.50 8.72 24.94
N TYR A 194 16.88 8.18 23.91
CA TYR A 194 16.07 6.98 23.97
C TYR A 194 16.44 6.02 22.85
N GLY A 195 16.27 4.73 23.08
CA GLY A 195 16.54 3.71 22.07
C GLY A 195 15.55 3.71 20.91
N TYR A 196 14.25 3.76 21.19
CA TYR A 196 13.19 3.49 20.24
C TYR A 196 12.08 4.54 20.32
N ALA A 197 11.62 5.01 19.15
CA ALA A 197 10.42 5.83 19.01
C ALA A 197 9.19 4.93 19.07
N PHE A 198 8.67 4.68 20.27
CA PHE A 198 7.51 3.79 20.46
C PHE A 198 6.18 4.49 20.17
N ARG A 199 5.26 3.78 19.52
CA ARG A 199 3.90 4.27 19.23
C ARG A 199 2.89 3.74 20.26
N GLY A 200 2.49 4.57 21.23
CA GLY A 200 1.44 4.21 22.19
C GLY A 200 0.05 4.81 21.88
N GLY A 201 -0.01 5.84 21.02
CA GLY A 201 -1.22 6.56 20.67
C GLY A 201 -1.96 5.97 19.46
N LYS A 202 -2.48 6.85 18.61
CA LYS A 202 -3.25 6.50 17.41
C LYS A 202 -2.46 5.52 16.53
N ASN A 203 -3.09 4.41 16.11
CA ASN A 203 -2.54 3.30 15.33
C ASN A 203 -1.39 2.53 16.01
N SER A 204 -1.33 2.52 17.34
CA SER A 204 -0.33 1.76 18.11
C SER A 204 -0.44 0.24 17.91
N ALA A 205 -1.67 -0.27 17.75
CA ALA A 205 -1.92 -1.68 17.49
C ALA A 205 -1.22 -2.18 16.21
N GLY A 206 -1.12 -1.36 15.17
CA GLY A 206 -0.43 -1.74 13.93
C GLY A 206 1.06 -2.03 14.14
N GLN A 207 1.74 -1.27 15.01
CA GLN A 207 3.15 -1.51 15.36
C GLN A 207 3.33 -2.76 16.23
N LEU A 208 2.40 -3.01 17.16
CA LEU A 208 2.36 -4.25 17.91
C LEU A 208 2.14 -5.46 16.97
N MET A 209 1.26 -5.35 15.97
CA MET A 209 1.05 -6.44 15.02
C MET A 209 2.34 -6.84 14.27
N SER A 210 3.24 -5.88 13.97
CA SER A 210 4.52 -6.18 13.31
C SER A 210 5.38 -7.18 14.11
N ILE A 211 5.42 -7.06 15.45
CA ILE A 211 6.17 -8.01 16.28
C ILE A 211 5.42 -9.34 16.46
N LEU A 212 4.08 -9.32 16.58
CA LEU A 212 3.27 -10.54 16.73
C LEU A 212 3.39 -11.41 15.47
N GLN A 213 3.29 -10.79 14.30
CA GLN A 213 3.41 -11.46 13.00
C GLN A 213 4.82 -12.01 12.77
N ALA A 214 5.87 -11.27 13.14
CA ALA A 214 7.25 -11.76 13.05
C ALA A 214 7.50 -13.00 13.95
N TRP A 215 6.92 -13.04 15.17
CA TRP A 215 7.02 -14.22 16.04
C TRP A 215 6.25 -15.44 15.55
N ASN A 216 5.20 -15.22 14.77
CA ASN A 216 4.35 -16.27 14.23
C ASN A 216 4.63 -16.60 12.77
N ALA A 217 5.70 -16.05 12.16
CA ALA A 217 5.87 -16.01 10.70
C ALA A 217 5.75 -17.38 10.00
N ASP A 218 6.24 -18.47 10.60
CA ASP A 218 6.14 -19.83 10.01
C ASP A 218 4.75 -20.49 10.17
N ASN A 219 3.91 -19.97 11.07
CA ASN A 219 2.56 -20.48 11.35
C ASN A 219 1.47 -19.50 10.92
N LEU A 220 1.82 -18.40 10.26
CA LEU A 220 0.91 -17.31 9.92
C LEU A 220 0.09 -17.64 8.66
N ASP A 221 -1.21 -17.35 8.67
CA ASP A 221 -2.01 -17.32 7.45
C ASP A 221 -1.69 -16.01 6.70
N VAL A 222 -0.96 -16.12 5.58
CA VAL A 222 -0.51 -14.94 4.82
C VAL A 222 -1.66 -14.18 4.15
N THR A 223 -2.83 -14.81 3.98
CA THR A 223 -4.05 -14.18 3.43
C THR A 223 -4.90 -13.50 4.50
N ASN A 224 -4.57 -13.73 5.78
CA ASN A 224 -5.16 -13.05 6.92
C ASN A 224 -4.22 -13.17 8.12
N ALA A 225 -3.29 -12.23 8.28
CA ALA A 225 -2.27 -12.26 9.33
C ALA A 225 -2.80 -12.03 10.76
N TYR A 226 -4.11 -12.05 10.95
CA TYR A 226 -4.75 -12.17 12.25
C TYR A 226 -5.09 -13.63 12.59
N LYS A 227 -4.83 -14.56 11.68
CA LYS A 227 -4.96 -16.01 11.83
C LYS A 227 -3.61 -16.70 11.76
N VAL A 228 -3.54 -17.84 12.41
CA VAL A 228 -2.53 -18.86 12.12
C VAL A 228 -3.09 -19.93 11.18
N ASN A 229 -2.22 -20.75 10.60
CA ASN A 229 -2.56 -21.78 9.60
C ASN A 229 -3.62 -22.79 10.06
N SER A 230 -3.81 -22.96 11.38
CA SER A 230 -4.89 -23.78 11.94
C SER A 230 -6.29 -23.14 11.83
N GLY A 231 -6.36 -21.86 11.45
CA GLY A 231 -7.56 -21.03 11.44
C GLY A 231 -7.86 -20.32 12.76
N ALA A 232 -7.11 -20.62 13.83
CA ALA A 232 -7.22 -19.92 15.12
C ALA A 232 -6.71 -18.47 15.01
N THR A 233 -7.11 -17.60 15.95
CA THR A 233 -6.56 -16.24 16.00
C THR A 233 -5.07 -16.28 16.35
N ILE A 234 -4.30 -15.35 15.78
CA ILE A 234 -2.88 -15.15 16.14
C ILE A 234 -2.73 -14.80 17.63
N PHE A 235 -3.75 -14.20 18.26
CA PHE A 235 -3.72 -13.76 19.65
C PHE A 235 -3.78 -14.89 20.67
N SER A 236 -4.27 -16.06 20.29
CA SER A 236 -4.30 -17.25 21.15
C SER A 236 -2.95 -17.97 21.27
N THR A 237 -1.94 -17.56 20.51
CA THR A 237 -0.67 -18.29 20.41
C THR A 237 0.29 -17.94 21.55
N PRO A 238 1.08 -18.92 22.05
CA PRO A 238 2.14 -18.63 23.02
C PRO A 238 3.25 -17.75 22.43
N GLU A 239 3.47 -17.82 21.11
CA GLU A 239 4.38 -16.94 20.38
C GLU A 239 3.94 -15.48 20.47
N SER A 240 2.64 -15.18 20.33
CA SER A 240 2.11 -13.82 20.51
C SER A 240 2.24 -13.32 21.94
N GLN A 241 2.06 -14.19 22.94
CA GLN A 241 2.29 -13.81 24.34
C GLN A 241 3.74 -13.38 24.55
N THR A 242 4.69 -14.17 24.04
CA THR A 242 6.12 -13.85 24.12
C THR A 242 6.43 -12.55 23.39
N ALA A 243 5.93 -12.37 22.18
CA ALA A 243 6.15 -11.17 21.38
C ALA A 243 5.59 -9.91 22.06
N LEU A 244 4.38 -9.98 22.62
CA LEU A 244 3.80 -8.86 23.36
C LEU A 244 4.63 -8.50 24.59
N ASP A 245 5.09 -9.49 25.37
CA ASP A 245 5.94 -9.23 26.54
C ASP A 245 7.25 -8.53 26.14
N ARG A 246 7.87 -8.97 25.04
CA ARG A 246 9.08 -8.34 24.46
C ARG A 246 8.81 -6.93 23.94
N TYR A 247 7.65 -6.68 23.32
CA TYR A 247 7.27 -5.34 22.87
C TYR A 247 7.04 -4.37 24.04
N ILE A 248 6.44 -4.85 25.14
CA ILE A 248 6.30 -4.06 26.37
C ILE A 248 7.66 -3.83 27.05
N GLU A 249 8.60 -4.76 26.94
CA GLU A 249 9.98 -4.55 27.38
C GLU A 249 10.68 -3.44 26.58
N LEU A 250 10.52 -3.42 25.25
CA LEU A 250 11.03 -2.33 24.38
C LEU A 250 10.52 -0.96 24.82
N PHE A 251 9.22 -0.86 25.14
CA PHE A 251 8.65 0.37 25.69
C PHE A 251 9.35 0.77 27.00
N LYS A 252 9.42 -0.14 27.96
CA LYS A 252 9.94 0.15 29.32
C LYS A 252 11.43 0.46 29.36
N THR A 253 12.21 -0.20 28.52
CA THR A 253 13.68 -0.17 28.61
C THR A 253 14.32 0.70 27.54
N GLY A 254 13.66 0.87 26.39
CA GLY A 254 14.23 1.57 25.25
C GLY A 254 13.44 2.80 24.82
N SER A 255 12.32 3.14 25.43
CA SER A 255 11.45 4.22 24.93
C SER A 255 11.18 5.31 25.98
N PRO A 256 10.77 6.53 25.56
CA PRO A 256 10.32 7.55 26.49
C PRO A 256 8.96 7.18 27.12
N GLU A 257 8.75 7.41 28.41
CA GLU A 257 7.45 7.15 29.05
C GLU A 257 6.30 7.93 28.39
N SER A 258 6.58 9.15 27.91
CA SER A 258 5.61 9.99 27.20
C SER A 258 5.13 9.38 25.88
N SER A 259 5.85 8.38 25.35
CA SER A 259 5.51 7.76 24.06
C SER A 259 4.24 6.91 24.11
N VAL A 260 3.69 6.69 25.31
CA VAL A 260 2.33 6.16 25.50
C VAL A 260 1.26 6.97 24.75
N ALA A 261 1.50 8.26 24.50
CA ALA A 261 0.60 9.13 23.75
C ALA A 261 1.03 9.40 22.30
N TRP A 262 2.20 8.91 21.89
CA TRP A 262 2.79 9.26 20.59
C TRP A 262 2.07 8.56 19.44
N GLY A 263 1.78 9.34 18.40
CA GLY A 263 1.40 8.86 17.08
C GLY A 263 2.56 8.96 16.10
N PHE A 264 2.23 8.98 14.81
CA PHE A 264 3.19 9.09 13.72
C PHE A 264 4.12 10.31 13.87
N THR A 265 3.53 11.49 14.06
CA THR A 265 4.26 12.75 14.08
C THR A 265 5.31 12.77 15.18
N GLU A 266 4.93 12.42 16.41
CA GLU A 266 5.85 12.47 17.55
C GLU A 266 6.98 11.44 17.43
N MET A 267 6.73 10.27 16.81
CA MET A 267 7.78 9.29 16.53
C MET A 267 8.83 9.82 15.55
N VAL A 268 8.36 10.41 14.44
CA VAL A 268 9.25 10.98 13.40
C VAL A 268 10.02 12.18 13.95
N GLU A 269 9.37 13.05 14.72
CA GLU A 269 10.02 14.15 15.43
C GLU A 269 11.10 13.65 16.40
N GLY A 270 10.79 12.63 17.21
CA GLY A 270 11.74 12.02 18.14
C GLY A 270 13.01 11.49 17.45
N PHE A 271 12.86 10.90 16.27
CA PHE A 271 14.00 10.40 15.50
C PHE A 271 14.81 11.55 14.86
N THR A 272 14.12 12.46 14.17
CA THR A 272 14.75 13.57 13.42
C THR A 272 15.42 14.60 14.33
N ASN A 273 14.91 14.84 15.53
CA ASN A 273 15.54 15.72 16.51
C ASN A 273 16.64 15.02 17.33
N GLY A 274 16.83 13.71 17.13
CA GLY A 274 17.84 12.89 17.79
C GLY A 274 17.55 12.45 19.22
N SER A 275 16.30 12.53 19.66
CA SER A 275 15.86 11.97 20.94
C SER A 275 15.77 10.45 20.89
N THR A 276 15.50 9.83 19.74
CA THR A 276 15.41 8.36 19.60
C THR A 276 16.41 7.83 18.57
N ALA A 277 16.93 6.62 18.81
CA ALA A 277 17.89 5.98 17.91
C ALA A 277 17.25 5.12 16.83
N PHE A 278 16.07 4.54 17.07
CA PHE A 278 15.39 3.62 16.17
C PHE A 278 13.95 4.06 15.92
N LEU A 279 13.49 3.88 14.69
CA LEU A 279 12.16 4.24 14.23
C LEU A 279 11.70 3.25 13.14
N LEU A 280 10.67 2.44 13.42
CA LEU A 280 10.06 1.56 12.41
C LEU A 280 8.93 2.30 11.70
N GLN A 281 9.14 2.75 10.45
CA GLN A 281 8.19 3.58 9.70
C GLN A 281 8.21 3.35 8.17
N ASP A 282 7.25 3.96 7.50
CA ASP A 282 7.08 3.95 6.05
C ASP A 282 8.18 4.75 5.31
N PRO A 283 8.40 4.50 4.00
CA PRO A 283 9.52 5.09 3.26
C PRO A 283 9.39 6.60 3.06
N GLU A 284 8.18 7.17 3.20
CA GLU A 284 7.96 8.62 3.15
C GLU A 284 8.81 9.39 4.17
N VAL A 285 9.18 8.74 5.28
CA VAL A 285 10.05 9.31 6.31
C VAL A 285 11.46 9.57 5.78
N ILE A 286 11.94 8.91 4.71
CA ILE A 286 13.24 9.19 4.08
C ILE A 286 13.34 10.66 3.68
N ALA A 287 12.29 11.20 3.02
CA ALA A 287 12.28 12.60 2.60
C ALA A 287 12.27 13.55 3.82
N VAL A 288 11.46 13.23 4.83
CA VAL A 288 11.39 14.02 6.08
C VAL A 288 12.73 14.07 6.80
N VAL A 289 13.46 12.95 6.86
CA VAL A 289 14.79 12.91 7.48
C VAL A 289 15.82 13.68 6.65
N LYS A 290 15.78 13.59 5.31
CA LYS A 290 16.65 14.37 4.42
C LYS A 290 16.43 15.89 4.53
N ASP A 291 15.21 16.32 4.80
CA ASP A 291 14.85 17.72 5.01
C ASP A 291 15.10 18.20 6.46
N SER A 292 15.51 17.30 7.35
CA SER A 292 15.81 17.61 8.76
C SER A 292 17.23 18.16 8.93
N SER A 293 17.65 18.36 10.19
CA SER A 293 19.03 18.76 10.51
C SER A 293 20.03 17.60 10.52
N LEU A 294 19.60 16.35 10.33
CA LEU A 294 20.48 15.18 10.31
C LEU A 294 21.29 15.12 9.01
N THR A 295 22.58 14.84 9.11
CA THR A 295 23.43 14.61 7.94
C THR A 295 23.37 13.15 7.48
N GLU A 296 23.71 12.87 6.23
CA GLU A 296 23.62 11.53 5.62
C GLU A 296 24.44 10.44 6.35
N ASP A 297 25.47 10.82 7.11
CA ASP A 297 26.31 9.90 7.89
C ASP A 297 25.75 9.60 9.29
N GLN A 298 24.70 10.29 9.73
CA GLN A 298 24.09 10.14 11.06
C GLN A 298 22.90 9.19 11.12
N TRP A 299 22.42 8.73 9.97
CA TRP A 299 21.28 7.82 9.91
C TRP A 299 21.33 6.93 8.68
N SER A 300 20.60 5.83 8.75
CA SER A 300 20.33 4.99 7.59
C SER A 300 19.05 4.18 7.85
N VAL A 301 18.74 3.27 6.94
CA VAL A 301 17.58 2.38 7.02
C VAL A 301 18.08 0.95 6.91
N ALA A 302 17.54 0.07 7.74
CA ALA A 302 17.80 -1.35 7.78
C ALA A 302 16.52 -2.14 7.55
N THR A 303 16.64 -3.37 7.07
CA THR A 303 15.51 -4.28 6.87
C THR A 303 14.65 -4.42 8.12
N ASN A 304 13.38 -4.79 7.96
CA ASN A 304 12.52 -5.08 9.10
C ASN A 304 13.15 -6.16 10.00
N PRO A 305 13.18 -5.95 11.34
CA PRO A 305 13.75 -6.92 12.24
C PRO A 305 13.01 -8.26 12.15
N VAL A 306 13.77 -9.35 12.04
CA VAL A 306 13.19 -10.70 12.02
C VAL A 306 12.80 -11.17 13.42
N GLY A 307 11.80 -12.04 13.48
CA GLY A 307 11.44 -12.79 14.68
C GLY A 307 12.37 -13.99 14.92
N PRO A 308 12.07 -14.82 15.93
CA PRO A 308 12.90 -15.95 16.35
C PRO A 308 13.09 -17.04 15.27
N THR A 309 12.21 -17.11 14.27
CA THR A 309 12.34 -18.04 13.14
C THR A 309 13.27 -17.53 12.04
N GLY A 310 13.84 -16.34 12.19
CA GLY A 310 14.64 -15.69 11.17
C GLY A 310 13.82 -15.05 10.05
N LYS A 311 12.50 -14.92 10.23
CA LYS A 311 11.58 -14.28 9.28
C LYS A 311 10.86 -13.10 9.90
N ALA A 312 10.44 -12.16 9.06
CA ALA A 312 9.52 -11.08 9.40
C ALA A 312 8.27 -11.22 8.54
N ALA A 313 7.13 -10.78 9.06
CA ALA A 313 5.88 -10.67 8.32
C ALA A 313 5.29 -9.28 8.54
N TRP A 314 4.84 -8.64 7.46
CA TRP A 314 4.28 -7.30 7.52
C TRP A 314 3.28 -7.04 6.40
N PRO A 315 2.23 -6.24 6.65
CA PRO A 315 1.28 -5.88 5.62
C PRO A 315 1.95 -4.99 4.58
N MET A 316 2.11 -5.51 3.37
CA MET A 316 2.59 -4.70 2.26
C MET A 316 1.40 -4.09 1.55
N ALA A 317 1.20 -2.79 1.77
CA ALA A 317 0.23 -2.06 1.00
C ALA A 317 0.77 -1.88 -0.42
N THR A 318 -0.13 -2.00 -1.39
CA THR A 318 0.20 -1.86 -2.80
C THR A 318 -0.96 -1.22 -3.52
N ALA A 319 -0.62 -0.51 -4.59
CA ALA A 319 -1.58 -0.02 -5.54
C ALA A 319 -0.97 -0.08 -6.94
N GLY A 320 -1.83 -0.01 -7.93
CA GLY A 320 -1.43 -0.18 -9.31
C GLY A 320 -2.54 0.17 -10.26
N TRP A 321 -2.34 -0.18 -11.53
CA TRP A 321 -3.25 0.21 -12.59
C TRP A 321 -4.01 -1.01 -13.10
N GLY A 322 -5.33 -0.91 -13.12
CA GLY A 322 -6.24 -1.92 -13.65
C GLY A 322 -7.09 -1.37 -14.80
N VAL A 323 -7.77 -2.28 -15.49
CA VAL A 323 -8.74 -1.95 -16.55
C VAL A 323 -10.13 -2.32 -16.09
N THR A 324 -11.12 -1.50 -16.41
CA THR A 324 -12.52 -1.82 -16.09
C THR A 324 -13.09 -2.86 -17.07
N GLU A 325 -13.95 -3.74 -16.58
CA GLU A 325 -14.70 -4.67 -17.43
C GLU A 325 -15.62 -3.92 -18.42
N ALA A 326 -16.10 -2.73 -18.03
CA ALA A 326 -16.96 -1.89 -18.86
C ALA A 326 -16.24 -1.16 -20.00
N SER A 327 -14.89 -1.13 -20.01
CA SER A 327 -14.14 -0.41 -21.05
C SER A 327 -14.44 -0.99 -22.44
N LYS A 328 -14.65 -0.08 -23.40
CA LYS A 328 -14.75 -0.39 -24.84
C LYS A 328 -13.40 -0.37 -25.55
N HIS A 329 -12.36 0.09 -24.86
CA HIS A 329 -11.00 0.30 -25.38
C HIS A 329 -9.99 -0.53 -24.57
N LYS A 330 -10.34 -1.80 -24.28
CA LYS A 330 -9.54 -2.67 -23.41
C LYS A 330 -8.11 -2.84 -23.92
N ALA A 331 -7.91 -2.95 -25.23
CA ALA A 331 -6.57 -3.12 -25.80
C ALA A 331 -5.69 -1.88 -25.55
N GLU A 332 -6.22 -0.69 -25.78
CA GLU A 332 -5.53 0.58 -25.51
C GLU A 332 -5.33 0.82 -24.01
N ALA A 333 -6.32 0.46 -23.18
CA ALA A 333 -6.26 0.57 -21.73
C ALA A 333 -5.21 -0.37 -21.12
N VAL A 334 -5.16 -1.64 -21.55
CA VAL A 334 -4.12 -2.60 -21.15
C VAL A 334 -2.75 -2.10 -21.58
N LYS A 335 -2.62 -1.55 -22.79
CA LYS A 335 -1.35 -0.96 -23.27
C LYS A 335 -0.88 0.19 -22.38
N LEU A 336 -1.79 1.04 -21.90
CA LEU A 336 -1.48 2.09 -20.94
C LEU A 336 -1.02 1.51 -19.59
N VAL A 337 -1.74 0.51 -19.05
CA VAL A 337 -1.36 -0.18 -17.80
C VAL A 337 0.04 -0.79 -17.89
N GLN A 338 0.33 -1.50 -18.97
CA GLN A 338 1.65 -2.09 -19.23
C GLN A 338 2.75 -1.02 -19.34
N PHE A 339 2.49 0.09 -20.04
CA PHE A 339 3.44 1.20 -20.11
C PHE A 339 3.74 1.78 -18.72
N LEU A 340 2.71 2.14 -17.95
CA LEU A 340 2.87 2.74 -16.62
C LEU A 340 3.56 1.80 -15.63
N SER A 341 3.38 0.50 -15.80
CA SER A 341 3.96 -0.53 -14.94
C SER A 341 5.35 -1.00 -15.43
N GLY A 342 5.80 -0.58 -16.62
CA GLY A 342 7.13 -0.84 -17.15
C GLY A 342 8.19 0.07 -16.54
N ASP A 343 9.20 0.48 -17.32
CA ASP A 343 10.23 1.44 -16.90
C ASP A 343 9.68 2.72 -16.24
N PRO A 344 8.56 3.32 -16.71
CA PRO A 344 7.91 4.46 -16.04
C PRO A 344 7.61 4.25 -14.55
N SER A 345 7.34 3.01 -14.11
CA SER A 345 7.10 2.70 -12.69
C SER A 345 8.31 3.01 -11.80
N THR A 346 9.54 2.93 -12.33
CA THR A 346 10.76 3.26 -11.58
C THR A 346 10.83 4.76 -11.30
N THR A 347 10.55 5.61 -12.29
CA THR A 347 10.43 7.07 -12.11
C THR A 347 9.31 7.39 -11.13
N PHE A 348 8.16 6.72 -11.28
CA PHE A 348 7.03 6.88 -10.38
C PHE A 348 7.39 6.55 -8.93
N ALA A 349 8.13 5.45 -8.71
CA ALA A 349 8.57 5.02 -7.40
C ALA A 349 9.56 6.02 -6.76
N LYS A 350 10.51 6.55 -7.53
CA LYS A 350 11.45 7.58 -7.03
C LYS A 350 10.74 8.85 -6.59
N GLU A 351 9.83 9.35 -7.42
CA GLU A 351 9.14 10.62 -7.18
C GLU A 351 8.04 10.51 -6.10
N ASN A 352 7.59 9.29 -5.74
CA ASN A 352 6.54 9.05 -4.75
C ASN A 352 6.98 8.21 -3.54
N SER A 353 8.29 8.00 -3.35
CA SER A 353 8.85 7.22 -2.24
C SER A 353 8.24 5.81 -2.12
N LEU A 354 8.30 5.04 -3.20
CA LEU A 354 7.82 3.65 -3.25
C LEU A 354 8.98 2.67 -3.42
N VAL A 355 8.79 1.46 -2.90
CA VAL A 355 9.67 0.35 -3.25
C VAL A 355 9.40 -0.06 -4.71
N PRO A 356 10.42 -0.13 -5.58
CA PRO A 356 10.21 -0.33 -7.00
C PRO A 356 9.78 -1.76 -7.33
N ILE A 357 9.04 -1.91 -8.44
CA ILE A 357 8.58 -3.23 -8.93
C ILE A 357 9.48 -3.85 -10.00
N GLN A 358 10.41 -3.07 -10.56
CA GLN A 358 11.34 -3.51 -11.61
C GLN A 358 12.61 -4.06 -10.98
N THR A 359 13.06 -5.25 -11.40
CA THR A 359 14.32 -5.85 -10.93
C THR A 359 15.53 -4.95 -11.22
N ALA A 360 15.58 -4.33 -12.41
CA ALA A 360 16.64 -3.40 -12.80
C ALA A 360 16.72 -2.15 -11.92
N ALA A 361 15.65 -1.77 -11.21
CA ALA A 361 15.71 -0.67 -10.26
C ALA A 361 16.71 -0.94 -9.13
N GLY A 362 16.95 -2.21 -8.78
CA GLY A 362 17.97 -2.62 -7.82
C GLY A 362 19.42 -2.38 -8.28
N GLU A 363 19.65 -1.99 -9.53
CA GLU A 363 20.96 -1.58 -10.04
C GLU A 363 21.14 -0.04 -9.99
N ASP A 364 20.05 0.70 -9.81
CA ASP A 364 20.08 2.16 -9.74
C ASP A 364 20.63 2.62 -8.39
N PRO A 365 21.66 3.47 -8.33
CA PRO A 365 22.24 3.95 -7.07
C PRO A 365 21.22 4.60 -6.13
N PHE A 366 20.11 5.14 -6.66
CA PHE A 366 19.04 5.66 -5.83
C PHE A 366 18.43 4.57 -4.93
N PHE A 367 18.29 3.34 -5.44
CA PHE A 367 17.66 2.22 -4.75
C PHE A 367 18.66 1.24 -4.14
N SER A 368 19.82 1.04 -4.78
CA SER A 368 20.83 0.07 -4.37
C SER A 368 21.75 0.56 -3.27
N GLU A 369 21.79 1.88 -3.05
CA GLU A 369 22.61 2.53 -2.03
C GLU A 369 21.74 3.29 -1.01
N GLY A 370 22.35 3.60 0.13
CA GLY A 370 21.73 4.45 1.15
C GLY A 370 20.40 3.88 1.70
N PRO A 371 19.44 4.75 2.07
CA PRO A 371 18.20 4.36 2.75
C PRO A 371 17.29 3.39 1.98
N TRP A 372 17.42 3.30 0.65
CA TRP A 372 16.54 2.46 -0.15
C TRP A 372 17.01 1.01 -0.25
N ALA A 373 18.29 0.74 0.01
CA ALA A 373 18.90 -0.59 -0.15
C ALA A 373 18.18 -1.66 0.69
N ALA A 374 17.74 -1.30 1.91
CA ALA A 374 16.99 -2.19 2.79
C ALA A 374 15.65 -2.64 2.17
N TYR A 375 14.95 -1.76 1.45
CA TYR A 375 13.70 -2.11 0.79
C TYR A 375 13.89 -3.04 -0.40
N VAL A 376 14.96 -2.80 -1.18
CA VAL A 376 15.36 -3.69 -2.27
C VAL A 376 15.72 -5.06 -1.72
N GLU A 377 16.48 -5.13 -0.63
CA GLU A 377 16.84 -6.39 0.03
C GLU A 377 15.59 -7.17 0.47
N MET A 378 14.64 -6.51 1.15
CA MET A 378 13.41 -7.17 1.60
C MET A 378 12.59 -7.72 0.42
N THR A 379 12.42 -6.93 -0.64
CA THR A 379 11.62 -7.35 -1.81
C THR A 379 12.30 -8.42 -2.66
N ALA A 380 13.64 -8.49 -2.65
CA ALA A 380 14.40 -9.54 -3.31
C ALA A 380 14.39 -10.87 -2.54
N ASN A 381 13.94 -10.87 -1.27
CA ASN A 381 13.97 -12.04 -0.39
C ASN A 381 12.60 -12.30 0.27
N PRO A 382 11.54 -12.59 -0.51
CA PRO A 382 10.17 -12.73 -0.01
C PRO A 382 9.96 -13.94 0.93
N ASP A 383 10.88 -14.91 0.95
CA ASP A 383 10.86 -16.04 1.89
C ASP A 383 11.29 -15.66 3.32
N VAL A 384 11.99 -14.53 3.46
CA VAL A 384 12.46 -13.99 4.74
C VAL A 384 11.56 -12.84 5.20
N TRP A 385 11.26 -11.89 4.31
CA TRP A 385 10.36 -10.77 4.57
C TRP A 385 9.02 -11.02 3.88
N ILE A 386 8.16 -11.75 4.58
CA ILE A 386 6.88 -12.22 4.07
C ILE A 386 5.88 -11.07 4.00
N SER A 387 5.31 -10.87 2.82
CA SER A 387 4.14 -10.01 2.64
C SER A 387 2.88 -10.71 3.13
N VAL A 388 2.07 -10.02 3.92
CA VAL A 388 0.80 -10.57 4.41
C VAL A 388 -0.37 -9.61 4.19
N GLU A 389 -1.59 -10.17 4.19
CA GLU A 389 -2.82 -9.40 4.14
C GLU A 389 -3.40 -9.19 5.54
N GLU A 390 -3.91 -7.99 5.79
CA GLU A 390 -4.71 -7.69 6.97
C GLU A 390 -6.20 -7.59 6.58
N PRO A 391 -7.12 -8.09 7.42
CA PRO A 391 -8.55 -8.09 7.12
C PRO A 391 -9.18 -6.70 7.35
N ARG A 392 -8.57 -5.64 6.80
CA ARG A 392 -9.00 -4.23 6.95
C ARG A 392 -10.37 -3.93 6.35
N GLY A 393 -10.84 -4.80 5.46
CA GLY A 393 -12.13 -4.66 4.78
C GLY A 393 -13.36 -5.09 5.59
N VAL A 394 -13.19 -5.66 6.80
CA VAL A 394 -14.33 -6.06 7.63
C VAL A 394 -15.09 -4.84 8.17
N ALA A 395 -16.42 -4.94 8.23
CA ALA A 395 -17.28 -3.81 8.62
C ALA A 395 -17.01 -3.26 10.05
N TRP A 396 -16.39 -4.07 10.90
CA TRP A 396 -16.03 -3.76 12.27
C TRP A 396 -14.54 -3.41 12.45
N TRP A 397 -13.78 -3.18 11.38
CA TRP A 397 -12.35 -2.85 11.47
C TRP A 397 -12.10 -1.59 12.31
N THR A 398 -12.93 -0.56 12.15
CA THR A 398 -12.84 0.68 12.96
C THR A 398 -13.05 0.41 14.45
N GLU A 399 -14.00 -0.48 14.79
CA GLU A 399 -14.25 -0.90 16.17
C GLU A 399 -13.03 -1.64 16.73
N TRP A 400 -12.43 -2.53 15.93
CA TRP A 400 -11.19 -3.22 16.28
C TRP A 400 -10.03 -2.24 16.54
N MET A 401 -9.81 -1.28 15.65
CA MET A 401 -8.73 -0.29 15.81
C MET A 401 -8.89 0.51 17.10
N GLN A 402 -10.10 1.00 17.38
CA GLN A 402 -10.37 1.75 18.62
C GLN A 402 -10.14 0.90 19.87
N ARG A 403 -10.61 -0.35 19.85
CA ARG A 403 -10.45 -1.27 20.97
C ARG A 403 -8.99 -1.62 21.22
N SER A 404 -8.28 -2.04 20.16
CA SER A 404 -6.88 -2.49 20.27
C SER A 404 -5.96 -1.36 20.74
N GLU A 405 -6.15 -0.13 20.27
CA GLU A 405 -5.41 1.04 20.77
C GLU A 405 -5.68 1.29 22.27
N ALA A 406 -6.95 1.24 22.68
CA ALA A 406 -7.33 1.47 24.08
C ALA A 406 -6.76 0.39 25.02
N ASP A 407 -6.85 -0.89 24.61
CA ASP A 407 -6.35 -2.02 25.39
C ASP A 407 -4.82 -1.95 25.54
N LEU A 408 -4.09 -1.68 24.44
CA LEU A 408 -2.64 -1.52 24.49
C LEU A 408 -2.24 -0.37 25.42
N GLN A 409 -2.95 0.78 25.37
CA GLN A 409 -2.71 1.86 26.32
C GLN A 409 -2.92 1.44 27.77
N GLN A 410 -3.94 0.62 28.08
CA GLN A 410 -4.13 0.11 29.44
C GLN A 410 -2.95 -0.77 29.90
N VAL A 411 -2.36 -1.56 29.00
CA VAL A 411 -1.16 -2.34 29.31
C VAL A 411 0.05 -1.44 29.56
N LEU A 412 0.28 -0.44 28.70
CA LEU A 412 1.41 0.49 28.82
C LEU A 412 1.38 1.28 30.14
N ILE A 413 0.19 1.65 30.63
CA ILE A 413 0.02 2.34 31.92
C ILE A 413 -0.18 1.40 33.12
N GLY A 414 -0.02 0.08 32.93
CA GLY A 414 -0.05 -0.91 33.99
C GLY A 414 -1.44 -1.23 34.57
N LYS A 415 -2.52 -0.91 33.85
CA LYS A 415 -3.91 -1.19 34.24
C LYS A 415 -4.47 -2.50 33.67
N MET A 416 -3.77 -3.12 32.73
CA MET A 416 -4.12 -4.40 32.12
C MET A 416 -2.86 -5.26 31.98
N SER A 417 -2.97 -6.58 32.15
CA SER A 417 -1.86 -7.49 31.88
C SER A 417 -1.78 -7.82 30.39
N THR A 418 -0.60 -8.23 29.90
CA THR A 418 -0.41 -8.67 28.51
C THR A 418 -1.28 -9.91 28.20
N ALA A 419 -1.42 -10.82 29.15
CA ALA A 419 -2.29 -11.99 29.04
C ALA A 419 -3.78 -11.64 28.92
N ASP A 420 -4.26 -10.66 29.71
CA ASP A 420 -5.65 -10.21 29.62
C ASP A 420 -5.93 -9.50 28.29
N LEU A 421 -4.96 -8.73 27.78
CA LEU A 421 -5.06 -8.09 26.46
C LEU A 421 -5.24 -9.15 25.36
N LEU A 422 -4.32 -10.12 25.27
CA LEU A 422 -4.39 -11.13 24.21
C LEU A 422 -5.63 -12.01 24.32
N LYS A 423 -6.02 -12.40 25.53
CA LYS A 423 -7.27 -13.13 25.76
C LYS A 423 -8.49 -12.32 25.30
N GLY A 424 -8.52 -11.03 25.61
CA GLY A 424 -9.57 -10.13 25.16
C GLY A 424 -9.60 -10.00 23.64
N TRP A 425 -8.44 -9.91 22.98
CA TRP A 425 -8.34 -9.83 21.53
C TRP A 425 -8.78 -11.13 20.86
N ASP A 426 -8.31 -12.27 21.34
CA ASP A 426 -8.73 -13.59 20.87
C ASP A 426 -10.26 -13.78 20.94
N GLN A 427 -10.87 -13.43 22.08
CA GLN A 427 -12.32 -13.51 22.25
C GLN A 427 -13.07 -12.65 21.21
N PHE A 428 -12.68 -11.38 21.07
CA PHE A 428 -13.32 -10.47 20.13
C PHE A 428 -13.26 -10.98 18.70
N TRP A 429 -12.07 -11.42 18.26
CA TRP A 429 -11.87 -11.90 16.90
C TRP A 429 -12.63 -13.21 16.63
N THR A 430 -12.62 -14.13 17.59
CA THR A 430 -13.38 -15.38 17.50
C THR A 430 -14.88 -15.13 17.39
N GLU A 431 -15.43 -14.20 18.18
CA GLU A 431 -16.85 -13.83 18.12
C GLU A 431 -17.21 -13.16 16.78
N LYS A 432 -16.37 -12.24 16.28
CA LYS A 432 -16.60 -11.54 15.01
C LYS A 432 -16.47 -12.44 13.78
N TRP A 433 -15.72 -13.54 13.85
CA TRP A 433 -15.63 -14.51 12.75
C TRP A 433 -16.73 -15.57 12.79
N ALA A 434 -17.38 -15.77 13.93
CA ALA A 434 -18.48 -16.74 14.08
C ALA A 434 -19.84 -16.17 13.66
N GLY A 435 -20.02 -14.85 13.72
CA GLY A 435 -21.23 -14.13 13.30
C GLY A 435 -21.10 -13.51 11.92
#